data_AF-A0A9P8NB64-F1
#
_entry.id   AF-A0A9P8NB64-F1
#
_cell.length_a   1.000
_cell.length_b   1.000
_cell.length_c   1.000
_cell.angle_alpha   90.00
_cell.angle_beta   90.00
_cell.angle_gamma   90.00
#
_symmetry.space_group_name_H-M   'P 1'
#
loop_
_entity.id
_entity.type
_entity.pdbx_description
1 polymer ?
#
loop_
_entity_poly.entity_id
_entity_poly.type
_entity_poly.pdbx_seq_one_letter_code
_entity_poly.pdbx_strand_id
1 'polypeptide(L)'
;MTRFPVGRAATLLSSRPVRAPPPSVASGREKLYPRREATVANHTMGASLPRYLDMKVHQAVLEQPYDEITVVGAYTRTPPSAVFRGEKRDKPFNWQRPTARAAGNHLYIECFPGYDHVEHYAEIIATYLGIRQREGAGLTPPSRVSFHPLSCSDTQTALEATNLGHLPSGVDTVVLGLVHRLQRLTGPAAAEDWDENGCFDWTVRRFNGRSVAFVGFRPAFWGDIAGEVVHYLASRLGVREVLYFGKLGSVKKDVRPNTWLATGGVSHVRGQPVEWENALDTAVARLASDCTFVGNHLTVSSVLHETRDWLAALPASVDFVDPEIGMMAQAAARSGIRFGYLHIISDNVAEKYEEDLSNERMPNVLSRRSRLFDVVQDVLGHHLSTIH
;
A
#
# COMPACT_ATOMS: atom_id res chain seq x y z
N MET A 1 57.77 -19.65 41.43
CA MET A 1 56.97 -20.15 40.29
C MET A 1 55.53 -19.74 40.55
N THR A 2 54.82 -18.92 39.79
CA THR A 2 55.06 -18.17 38.55
C THR A 2 53.95 -17.10 38.52
N ARG A 3 54.25 -15.94 37.96
CA ARG A 3 53.43 -14.72 37.98
C ARG A 3 52.08 -14.90 37.26
N PHE A 4 51.00 -14.36 37.82
CA PHE A 4 49.75 -14.09 37.11
C PHE A 4 49.92 -12.82 36.23
N PRO A 5 49.58 -12.84 34.94
CA PRO A 5 49.57 -11.63 34.13
C PRO A 5 48.23 -10.91 34.21
N VAL A 6 48.34 -9.59 34.36
CA VAL A 6 47.27 -8.60 34.28
C VAL A 6 46.70 -8.58 32.86
N GLY A 7 45.41 -8.90 32.73
CA GLY A 7 44.67 -8.79 31.48
C GLY A 7 44.41 -7.32 31.11
N ARG A 8 44.85 -6.93 29.92
CA ARG A 8 44.61 -5.62 29.31
C ARG A 8 43.11 -5.42 29.04
N ALA A 9 42.58 -4.27 29.46
CA ALA A 9 41.29 -3.76 29.01
C ALA A 9 41.35 -3.49 27.50
N ALA A 10 40.51 -4.20 26.74
CA ALA A 10 40.27 -3.91 25.34
C ALA A 10 39.25 -2.77 25.24
N THR A 11 39.73 -1.60 24.84
CA THR A 11 38.90 -0.44 24.51
C THR A 11 37.99 -0.80 23.33
N LEU A 12 36.69 -0.93 23.59
CA LEU A 12 35.66 -1.00 22.55
C LEU A 12 35.68 0.29 21.74
N LEU A 13 36.28 0.21 20.55
CA LEU A 13 36.15 1.24 19.52
C LEU A 13 34.68 1.24 19.07
N SER A 14 33.94 2.22 19.59
CA SER A 14 32.65 2.67 19.08
C SER A 14 32.79 2.96 17.57
N SER A 15 32.36 2.03 16.73
CA SER A 15 32.13 2.27 15.31
C SER A 15 31.00 3.29 15.18
N ARG A 16 31.37 4.54 14.96
CA ARG A 16 30.41 5.57 14.54
C ARG A 16 29.71 5.07 13.28
N PRO A 17 28.38 5.14 13.18
CA PRO A 17 27.70 4.84 11.93
C PRO A 17 28.24 5.80 10.87
N VAL A 18 28.78 5.22 9.79
CA VAL A 18 29.18 5.95 8.60
C VAL A 18 27.92 6.68 8.13
N ARG A 19 27.93 8.01 8.21
CA ARG A 19 26.90 8.86 7.59
C ARG A 19 26.86 8.47 6.12
N ALA A 20 25.74 7.86 5.69
CA ALA A 20 25.43 7.80 4.28
C ALA A 20 25.46 9.26 3.76
N PRO A 21 26.11 9.52 2.62
CA PRO A 21 26.01 10.84 2.00
C PRO A 21 24.51 11.14 1.75
N PRO A 22 24.09 12.41 1.82
CA PRO A 22 22.74 12.76 1.41
C PRO A 22 22.53 12.23 -0.02
N PRO A 23 21.35 11.69 -0.37
CA PRO A 23 21.04 11.41 -1.76
C PRO A 23 21.30 12.70 -2.52
N SER A 24 22.22 12.67 -3.48
CA SER A 24 22.34 13.78 -4.41
C SER A 24 20.97 13.91 -5.05
N VAL A 25 20.35 15.07 -4.88
CA VAL A 25 19.21 15.44 -5.71
C VAL A 25 19.82 15.49 -7.11
N ALA A 26 19.67 14.41 -7.88
CA ALA A 26 20.17 14.34 -9.24
C ALA A 26 19.46 15.45 -10.01
N SER A 27 20.17 16.57 -10.21
CA SER A 27 19.79 17.63 -11.13
C SER A 27 19.67 17.00 -12.51
N GLY A 28 18.43 16.74 -12.96
CA GLY A 28 18.16 16.10 -14.23
C GLY A 28 16.96 15.14 -14.30
N ARG A 29 16.27 14.82 -13.19
CA ARG A 29 15.00 14.08 -13.30
C ARG A 29 13.88 14.98 -13.81
N GLU A 30 13.12 14.49 -14.78
CA GLU A 30 11.93 15.16 -15.29
C GLU A 30 10.99 15.53 -14.14
N LYS A 31 10.38 16.71 -14.24
CA LYS A 31 9.43 17.20 -13.24
C LYS A 31 8.04 17.11 -13.84
N LEU A 32 7.18 16.32 -13.22
CA LEU A 32 5.80 16.13 -13.64
C LEU A 32 4.83 16.85 -12.70
N TYR A 33 3.61 17.08 -13.19
CA TYR A 33 2.56 17.78 -12.46
C TYR A 33 1.32 16.89 -12.33
N PRO A 34 0.62 16.94 -11.19
CA PRO A 34 -0.66 16.25 -11.05
C PRO A 34 -1.70 16.80 -12.04
N ARG A 35 -2.59 15.92 -12.50
CA ARG A 35 -3.72 16.18 -13.39
C ARG A 35 -4.69 17.20 -12.79
N ARG A 36 -4.91 17.13 -11.47
CA ARG A 36 -5.77 18.06 -10.71
C ARG A 36 -7.21 18.10 -11.24
N GLU A 37 -7.70 16.96 -11.72
CA GLU A 37 -9.05 16.83 -12.26
C GLU A 37 -10.11 16.72 -11.17
N ALA A 38 -9.76 16.18 -10.00
CA ALA A 38 -10.70 15.94 -8.92
C ALA A 38 -11.19 17.23 -8.26
N THR A 39 -12.49 17.32 -8.05
CA THR A 39 -13.18 18.34 -7.29
C THR A 39 -14.31 17.69 -6.48
N VAL A 40 -14.84 18.40 -5.49
CA VAL A 40 -16.01 17.94 -4.71
C VAL A 40 -17.21 17.66 -5.63
N ALA A 41 -17.36 18.40 -6.73
CA ALA A 41 -18.51 18.31 -7.62
C ALA A 41 -18.43 17.11 -8.59
N ASN A 42 -17.23 16.76 -9.08
CA ASN A 42 -17.07 15.74 -10.12
C ASN A 42 -16.47 14.42 -9.63
N HIS A 43 -15.86 14.36 -8.44
CA HIS A 43 -15.26 13.14 -7.92
C HIS A 43 -16.33 12.18 -7.39
N THR A 44 -16.10 10.86 -7.50
CA THR A 44 -17.02 9.83 -6.97
C THR A 44 -17.17 9.91 -5.45
N MET A 45 -16.11 10.34 -4.74
CA MET A 45 -16.19 10.62 -3.30
C MET A 45 -17.14 11.77 -2.94
N GLY A 46 -17.44 12.71 -3.85
CA GLY A 46 -18.34 13.84 -3.60
C GLY A 46 -17.97 14.62 -2.33
N ALA A 47 -18.95 14.82 -1.44
CA ALA A 47 -18.79 15.54 -0.19
C ALA A 47 -17.80 14.89 0.82
N SER A 48 -17.44 13.62 0.64
CA SER A 48 -16.46 12.93 1.48
C SER A 48 -15.01 13.23 1.07
N LEU A 49 -14.79 13.81 -0.12
CA LEU A 49 -13.47 14.09 -0.65
C LEU A 49 -12.62 14.99 0.29
N PRO A 50 -13.12 16.14 0.82
CA PRO A 50 -12.32 16.98 1.72
C PRO A 50 -11.81 16.21 2.95
N ARG A 51 -12.69 15.41 3.57
CA ARG A 51 -12.33 14.58 4.73
C ARG A 51 -11.27 13.53 4.38
N TYR A 52 -11.38 12.89 3.21
CA TYR A 52 -10.37 11.95 2.73
C TYR A 52 -8.99 12.63 2.61
N LEU A 53 -8.94 13.84 2.04
CA LEU A 53 -7.70 14.60 1.85
C LEU A 53 -7.11 15.09 3.16
N ASP A 54 -7.93 15.62 4.07
CA ASP A 54 -7.50 16.10 5.41
C ASP A 54 -6.74 15.00 6.18
N MET A 55 -7.13 13.74 6.01
CA MET A 55 -6.48 12.60 6.67
C MET A 55 -5.10 12.22 6.08
N LYS A 56 -4.69 12.85 4.97
CA LYS A 56 -3.54 12.43 4.15
C LYS A 56 -2.56 13.55 3.88
N VAL A 57 -3.00 14.81 3.83
CA VAL A 57 -2.14 15.96 3.57
C VAL A 57 -1.26 16.23 4.79
N HIS A 58 0.06 16.29 4.57
CA HIS A 58 1.02 16.53 5.64
C HIS A 58 0.84 17.92 6.28
N GLN A 59 0.96 18.04 7.61
CA GLN A 59 0.71 19.31 8.30
C GLN A 59 1.58 20.47 7.78
N ALA A 60 2.81 20.18 7.37
CA ALA A 60 3.73 21.19 6.80
C ALA A 60 3.16 21.92 5.59
N VAL A 61 2.31 21.28 4.78
CA VAL A 61 1.63 21.93 3.62
C VAL A 61 0.75 23.10 4.06
N LEU A 62 0.30 23.10 5.31
CA LEU A 62 -0.62 24.08 5.88
C LEU A 62 0.10 25.19 6.69
N GLU A 63 1.38 25.00 7.01
CA GLU A 63 2.10 25.88 7.96
C GLU A 63 2.39 27.25 7.35
N GLN A 64 2.69 27.30 6.04
CA GLN A 64 2.92 28.53 5.30
C GLN A 64 2.73 28.30 3.79
N PRO A 65 2.57 29.37 2.99
CA PRO A 65 2.73 29.29 1.55
C PRO A 65 4.19 29.00 1.20
N TYR A 66 4.41 28.04 0.31
CA TYR A 66 5.71 27.75 -0.28
C TYR A 66 5.78 28.27 -1.71
N ASP A 67 6.99 28.54 -2.19
CA ASP A 67 7.21 28.79 -3.61
C ASP A 67 6.92 27.55 -4.44
N GLU A 68 7.13 26.37 -3.86
CA GLU A 68 6.97 25.08 -4.51
C GLU A 68 6.80 23.95 -3.50
N ILE A 69 5.99 22.96 -3.86
CA ILE A 69 5.89 21.68 -3.15
C ILE A 69 6.27 20.57 -4.13
N THR A 70 7.28 19.77 -3.80
CA THR A 70 7.68 18.62 -4.62
C THR A 70 7.54 17.32 -3.87
N VAL A 71 6.80 16.37 -4.45
CA VAL A 71 6.68 15.01 -3.94
C VAL A 71 7.79 14.14 -4.55
N VAL A 72 8.54 13.46 -3.69
CA VAL A 72 9.74 12.71 -4.08
C VAL A 72 9.77 11.31 -3.48
N GLY A 73 10.44 10.38 -4.17
CA GLY A 73 10.76 9.06 -3.63
C GLY A 73 11.92 9.13 -2.68
N ALA A 74 11.63 9.26 -1.39
CA ALA A 74 12.62 9.18 -0.33
C ALA A 74 11.92 8.67 0.94
N TYR A 75 12.45 7.61 1.54
CA TYR A 75 11.92 7.08 2.80
C TYR A 75 12.81 7.54 3.96
N THR A 76 12.69 8.83 4.34
CA THR A 76 13.45 9.42 5.45
C THR A 76 12.51 9.80 6.59
N ARG A 77 12.68 9.14 7.74
CA ARG A 77 11.82 9.33 8.92
C ARG A 77 12.55 9.94 10.11
N THR A 78 13.75 10.47 9.87
CA THR A 78 14.59 11.14 10.88
C THR A 78 14.80 12.61 10.52
N PRO A 79 15.16 13.48 11.49
CA PRO A 79 15.44 14.87 11.22
C PRO A 79 16.49 15.05 10.10
N PRO A 80 16.34 16.04 9.20
CA PRO A 80 15.38 17.15 9.30
C PRO A 80 13.96 16.85 8.76
N SER A 81 13.66 15.63 8.33
CA SER A 81 12.33 15.27 7.85
C SER A 81 11.35 15.09 9.01
N ALA A 82 10.24 15.82 8.97
CA ALA A 82 9.16 15.76 9.95
C ALA A 82 8.18 14.65 9.61
N VAL A 83 7.80 13.86 10.61
CA VAL A 83 6.78 12.80 10.47
C VAL A 83 5.38 13.40 10.48
N PHE A 84 4.48 12.83 9.68
CA PHE A 84 3.08 13.22 9.67
C PHE A 84 2.42 12.95 11.03
N ARG A 85 1.74 13.95 11.59
CA ARG A 85 1.10 13.82 12.91
C ARG A 85 -0.17 12.94 12.88
N GLY A 86 -0.80 12.79 11.72
CA GLY A 86 -2.03 12.01 11.54
C GLY A 86 -1.82 10.51 11.23
N GLU A 87 -0.64 9.95 11.50
CA GLU A 87 -0.37 8.52 11.32
C GLU A 87 -1.26 7.64 12.22
N LYS A 88 -1.83 6.59 11.64
CA LYS A 88 -2.81 5.71 12.30
C LYS A 88 -2.11 4.63 13.14
N ARG A 89 -1.76 4.94 14.39
CA ARG A 89 -1.04 4.01 15.29
C ARG A 89 -1.91 2.90 15.93
N ASP A 90 -3.19 2.81 15.56
CA ASP A 90 -4.11 1.76 16.03
C ASP A 90 -4.02 0.45 15.24
N LYS A 91 -3.06 0.33 14.32
CA LYS A 91 -2.81 -0.88 13.53
C LYS A 91 -1.32 -1.03 13.22
N PRO A 92 -0.82 -2.27 13.05
CA PRO A 92 0.62 -2.51 12.85
C PRO A 92 1.13 -2.13 11.44
N PHE A 93 0.25 -2.08 10.44
CA PHE A 93 0.63 -1.88 9.02
C PHE A 93 -0.18 -0.83 8.28
N ASN A 94 0.36 -0.31 7.17
CA ASN A 94 -0.23 0.74 6.34
C ASN A 94 -0.66 1.99 7.16
N TRP A 95 0.22 2.42 8.07
CA TRP A 95 0.01 3.59 8.91
C TRP A 95 1.03 4.68 8.67
N GLN A 96 2.22 4.34 8.19
CA GLN A 96 3.23 5.33 7.87
C GLN A 96 2.77 6.15 6.67
N ARG A 97 2.95 7.45 6.79
CA ARG A 97 2.64 8.43 5.75
C ARG A 97 3.93 9.13 5.32
N PRO A 98 3.91 9.86 4.21
CA PRO A 98 5.05 10.66 3.80
C PRO A 98 5.52 11.59 4.91
N THR A 99 6.81 11.85 4.92
CA THR A 99 7.42 12.87 5.76
C THR A 99 7.57 14.16 4.98
N ALA A 100 7.89 15.26 5.65
CA ALA A 100 8.12 16.52 4.98
C ALA A 100 9.43 17.18 5.43
N ARG A 101 10.12 17.80 4.47
CA ARG A 101 11.37 18.52 4.72
C ARG A 101 11.33 19.86 4.00
N ALA A 102 11.40 20.95 4.76
CA ALA A 102 11.54 22.29 4.20
C ALA A 102 13.02 22.58 3.87
N ALA A 103 13.27 23.21 2.72
CA ALA A 103 14.56 23.76 2.35
C ALA A 103 14.36 25.19 1.82
N GLY A 104 14.58 26.19 2.68
CA GLY A 104 14.18 27.56 2.39
C GLY A 104 12.66 27.64 2.20
N ASN A 105 12.21 28.18 1.07
CA ASN A 105 10.78 28.31 0.74
C ASN A 105 10.25 27.18 -0.17
N HIS A 106 10.95 26.05 -0.25
CA HIS A 106 10.52 24.86 -0.96
C HIS A 106 10.20 23.75 0.05
N LEU A 107 9.05 23.07 -0.13
CA LEU A 107 8.66 21.92 0.68
C LEU A 107 8.82 20.61 -0.09
N TYR A 108 9.62 19.68 0.43
CA TYR A 108 9.68 18.31 -0.07
C TYR A 108 8.73 17.43 0.73
N ILE A 109 7.92 16.64 0.03
CA ILE A 109 7.10 15.57 0.60
C ILE A 109 7.73 14.23 0.20
N GLU A 110 8.23 13.51 1.17
CA GLU A 110 9.10 12.35 0.99
C GLU A 110 8.28 11.07 1.20
N CYS A 111 7.96 10.39 0.09
CA CYS A 111 7.19 9.16 0.06
C CYS A 111 8.11 7.94 -0.04
N PHE A 112 7.63 6.78 0.43
CA PHE A 112 8.31 5.52 0.07
C PHE A 112 8.41 5.43 -1.47
N PRO A 113 9.60 5.16 -2.04
CA PRO A 113 9.80 5.20 -3.48
C PRO A 113 8.87 4.25 -4.25
N GLY A 114 8.09 4.83 -5.16
CA GLY A 114 7.20 4.18 -6.12
C GLY A 114 6.52 5.26 -6.98
N TYR A 115 6.47 5.07 -8.30
CA TYR A 115 5.93 6.05 -9.25
C TYR A 115 4.49 6.43 -8.91
N ASP A 116 3.61 5.42 -8.75
CA ASP A 116 2.19 5.66 -8.54
C ASP A 116 1.95 6.28 -7.15
N HIS A 117 2.83 5.96 -6.18
CA HIS A 117 2.76 6.49 -4.83
C HIS A 117 3.12 7.98 -4.76
N VAL A 118 4.18 8.41 -5.45
CA VAL A 118 4.54 9.84 -5.51
C VAL A 118 3.52 10.64 -6.33
N GLU A 119 3.02 10.08 -7.44
CA GLU A 119 1.93 10.70 -8.22
C GLU A 119 0.69 10.87 -7.33
N HIS A 120 0.27 9.82 -6.63
CA HIS A 120 -0.91 9.85 -5.77
C HIS A 120 -0.83 10.93 -4.69
N TYR A 121 0.31 11.09 -4.01
CA TYR A 121 0.45 12.17 -3.02
C TYR A 121 0.51 13.56 -3.64
N ALA A 122 1.06 13.70 -4.85
CA ALA A 122 0.98 14.97 -5.58
C ALA A 122 -0.47 15.32 -5.93
N GLU A 123 -1.28 14.34 -6.36
CA GLU A 123 -2.72 14.52 -6.61
C GLU A 123 -3.48 14.89 -5.33
N ILE A 124 -3.21 14.22 -4.21
CA ILE A 124 -3.81 14.55 -2.91
C ILE A 124 -3.55 16.01 -2.54
N ILE A 125 -2.27 16.42 -2.56
CA ILE A 125 -1.87 17.76 -2.12
C ILE A 125 -2.44 18.82 -3.06
N ALA A 126 -2.31 18.64 -4.37
CA ALA A 126 -2.79 19.61 -5.33
C ALA A 126 -4.32 19.73 -5.31
N THR A 127 -5.04 18.62 -5.17
CA THR A 127 -6.50 18.63 -5.06
C THR A 127 -6.95 19.34 -3.80
N TYR A 128 -6.30 19.06 -2.67
CA TYR A 128 -6.58 19.72 -1.40
C TYR A 128 -6.35 21.23 -1.48
N LEU A 129 -5.19 21.66 -1.97
CA LEU A 129 -4.87 23.07 -2.14
C LEU A 129 -5.83 23.77 -3.11
N GLY A 130 -6.27 23.08 -4.17
CA GLY A 130 -7.28 23.60 -5.09
C GLY A 130 -8.65 23.81 -4.43
N ILE A 131 -9.06 22.94 -3.50
CA ILE A 131 -10.27 23.14 -2.69
C ILE A 131 -10.09 24.35 -1.78
N ARG A 132 -9.00 24.41 -1.01
CA ARG A 132 -8.72 25.51 -0.07
C ARG A 132 -8.58 26.86 -0.76
N GLN A 133 -7.98 26.90 -1.95
CA GLN A 133 -7.87 28.13 -2.75
C GLN A 133 -9.25 28.69 -3.13
N ARG A 134 -10.20 27.84 -3.51
CA ARG A 134 -11.59 28.27 -3.79
C ARG A 134 -12.32 28.75 -2.55
N GLU A 135 -11.94 28.26 -1.37
CA GLU A 135 -12.41 28.74 -0.06
C GLU A 135 -11.71 30.04 0.39
N GLY A 136 -10.79 30.59 -0.42
CA GLY A 136 -10.08 31.83 -0.13
C GLY A 136 -8.84 31.67 0.77
N ALA A 137 -8.34 30.45 0.97
CA ALA A 137 -7.14 30.22 1.76
C ALA A 137 -5.89 30.72 1.03
N GLY A 138 -5.06 31.51 1.72
CA GLY A 138 -3.76 31.95 1.23
C GLY A 138 -2.67 30.89 1.40
N LEU A 139 -2.85 29.70 0.84
CA LEU A 139 -1.85 28.61 0.84
C LEU A 139 -1.12 28.53 -0.51
N THR A 140 -0.14 27.63 -0.62
CA THR A 140 0.54 27.33 -1.88
C THR A 140 -0.49 27.02 -2.99
N PRO A 141 -0.44 27.70 -4.15
CA PRO A 141 -1.30 27.37 -5.28
C PRO A 141 -1.10 25.91 -5.73
N PRO A 142 -2.17 25.19 -6.13
CA PRO A 142 -2.08 23.81 -6.60
C PRO A 142 -1.24 23.66 -7.88
N SER A 143 -1.05 24.74 -8.64
CA SER A 143 -0.14 24.77 -9.81
C SER A 143 1.34 24.71 -9.47
N ARG A 144 1.70 24.88 -8.19
CA ARG A 144 3.08 24.81 -7.69
C ARG A 144 3.38 23.47 -7.00
N VAL A 145 2.53 22.47 -7.20
CA VAL A 145 2.73 21.10 -6.74
C VAL A 145 3.25 20.27 -7.92
N SER A 146 4.32 19.53 -7.70
CA SER A 146 4.92 18.64 -8.69
C SER A 146 5.46 17.37 -8.05
N PHE A 147 5.87 16.41 -8.87
CA PHE A 147 6.57 15.21 -8.41
C PHE A 147 7.69 14.80 -9.35
N HIS A 148 8.63 14.02 -8.82
CA HIS A 148 9.66 13.36 -9.61
C HIS A 148 9.25 11.91 -9.89
N PRO A 149 9.13 11.50 -11.16
CA PRO A 149 8.83 10.12 -11.51
C PRO A 149 9.98 9.21 -11.05
N LEU A 150 9.60 7.98 -10.70
CA LEU A 150 10.52 6.94 -10.24
C LEU A 150 10.48 5.75 -11.20
N SER A 151 11.62 5.09 -11.34
CA SER A 151 11.75 3.84 -12.08
C SER A 151 11.54 2.64 -11.15
N CYS A 152 11.28 1.46 -11.73
CA CYS A 152 11.27 0.20 -10.96
C CYS A 152 12.60 -0.01 -10.20
N SER A 153 13.74 0.43 -10.76
CA SER A 153 15.04 0.34 -10.09
C SER A 153 15.10 1.19 -8.83
N ASP A 154 14.50 2.38 -8.82
CA ASP A 154 14.47 3.22 -7.62
C ASP A 154 13.69 2.51 -6.49
N THR A 155 12.56 1.89 -6.83
CA THR A 155 11.75 1.11 -5.89
C THR A 155 12.49 -0.12 -5.38
N GLN A 156 13.18 -0.87 -6.26
CA GLN A 156 13.99 -2.03 -5.86
C GLN A 156 15.13 -1.63 -4.92
N THR A 157 15.87 -0.56 -5.22
CA THR A 157 16.91 -0.04 -4.32
C THR A 157 16.33 0.36 -2.96
N ALA A 158 15.13 0.95 -2.94
CA ALA A 158 14.45 1.28 -1.69
C ALA A 158 14.06 0.02 -0.89
N LEU A 159 13.57 -1.03 -1.56
CA LEU A 159 13.25 -2.32 -0.94
C LEU A 159 14.49 -3.02 -0.37
N GLU A 160 15.61 -3.00 -1.10
CA GLU A 160 16.91 -3.52 -0.65
C GLU A 160 17.42 -2.82 0.61
N ALA A 161 17.09 -1.54 0.80
CA ALA A 161 17.42 -0.78 2.01
C ALA A 161 16.48 -1.06 3.20
N THR A 162 15.45 -1.89 3.02
CA THR A 162 14.54 -2.30 4.11
C THR A 162 14.96 -3.63 4.74
N ASN A 163 14.24 -4.03 5.79
CA ASN A 163 14.42 -5.34 6.42
C ASN A 163 13.75 -6.50 5.65
N LEU A 164 13.16 -6.30 4.45
CA LEU A 164 12.51 -7.37 3.70
C LEU A 164 13.47 -8.53 3.36
N GLY A 165 14.75 -8.21 3.09
CA GLY A 165 15.79 -9.21 2.84
C GLY A 165 16.11 -10.11 4.03
N HIS A 166 15.60 -9.82 5.24
CA HIS A 166 15.77 -10.66 6.42
C HIS A 166 14.65 -11.70 6.58
N LEU A 167 13.70 -11.78 5.64
CA LEU A 167 12.69 -12.84 5.65
C LEU A 167 13.38 -14.21 5.67
N PRO A 168 12.98 -15.15 6.54
CA PRO A 168 13.62 -16.47 6.64
C PRO A 168 13.66 -17.20 5.31
N SER A 169 14.79 -17.87 5.04
CA SER A 169 14.93 -18.72 3.86
C SER A 169 14.01 -19.94 3.92
N GLY A 170 13.67 -20.48 2.74
CA GLY A 170 12.78 -21.64 2.62
C GLY A 170 11.29 -21.32 2.82
N VAL A 171 10.89 -20.04 2.75
CA VAL A 171 9.50 -19.62 2.61
C VAL A 171 9.09 -19.71 1.14
N ASP A 172 8.18 -20.61 0.81
CA ASP A 172 7.70 -20.83 -0.56
C ASP A 172 6.48 -19.97 -0.90
N THR A 173 5.64 -19.67 0.10
CA THR A 173 4.40 -18.91 -0.06
C THR A 173 4.41 -17.69 0.86
N VAL A 174 4.04 -16.52 0.34
CA VAL A 174 3.87 -15.28 1.12
C VAL A 174 2.45 -14.77 1.03
N VAL A 175 1.83 -14.47 2.17
CA VAL A 175 0.55 -13.78 2.28
C VAL A 175 0.81 -12.31 2.61
N LEU A 176 0.33 -11.39 1.79
CA LEU A 176 0.49 -9.95 1.92
C LEU A 176 -0.82 -9.26 2.34
N GLY A 177 -0.70 -8.04 2.88
CA GLY A 177 -1.81 -7.11 3.08
C GLY A 177 -2.33 -7.05 4.52
N LEU A 178 -3.62 -7.29 4.73
CA LEU A 178 -4.30 -7.22 6.03
C LEU A 178 -4.03 -8.44 6.93
N VAL A 179 -2.77 -8.90 6.96
CA VAL A 179 -2.35 -10.12 7.68
C VAL A 179 -2.62 -10.08 9.19
N HIS A 180 -2.63 -8.89 9.79
CA HIS A 180 -3.00 -8.67 11.19
C HIS A 180 -4.47 -9.01 11.51
N ARG A 181 -5.32 -9.23 10.50
CA ARG A 181 -6.72 -9.67 10.63
C ARG A 181 -6.88 -11.19 10.47
N LEU A 182 -5.78 -11.93 10.27
CA LEU A 182 -5.79 -13.38 10.02
C LEU A 182 -5.37 -14.18 11.26
N GLN A 183 -5.86 -13.81 12.45
CA GLN A 183 -5.43 -14.35 13.75
C GLN A 183 -5.54 -15.89 13.87
N ARG A 184 -6.50 -16.53 13.21
CA ARG A 184 -6.62 -18.01 13.18
C ARG A 184 -5.47 -18.66 12.42
N LEU A 185 -4.87 -17.96 11.46
CA LEU A 185 -3.75 -18.43 10.65
C LEU A 185 -2.40 -17.97 11.19
N THR A 186 -2.34 -16.76 11.74
CA THR A 186 -1.12 -16.16 12.31
C THR A 186 -0.94 -16.51 13.79
N GLY A 187 -1.95 -17.01 14.48
CA GLY A 187 -1.91 -17.30 15.91
C GLY A 187 -2.05 -16.05 16.80
N PRO A 188 -2.44 -16.23 18.08
CA PRO A 188 -2.78 -15.12 18.98
C PRO A 188 -1.61 -14.21 19.33
N ALA A 189 -0.40 -14.78 19.48
CA ALA A 189 0.82 -14.03 19.84
C ALA A 189 1.32 -13.11 18.71
N ALA A 190 1.01 -13.40 17.45
CA ALA A 190 1.53 -12.62 16.33
C ALA A 190 1.18 -11.14 16.45
N ALA A 191 -0.01 -10.79 16.94
CA ALA A 191 -0.44 -9.39 17.10
C ALA A 191 0.38 -8.61 18.14
N GLU A 192 0.93 -9.29 19.15
CA GLU A 192 1.77 -8.72 20.22
C GLU A 192 3.26 -8.76 19.86
N ASP A 193 3.65 -9.64 18.92
CA ASP A 193 5.03 -9.88 18.51
C ASP A 193 5.51 -9.06 17.30
N TRP A 194 4.62 -8.30 16.63
CA TRP A 194 5.05 -7.41 15.55
C TRP A 194 5.92 -6.28 16.16
N ASP A 195 7.20 -6.27 15.82
CA ASP A 195 8.15 -5.24 16.21
C ASP A 195 7.73 -3.88 15.59
N GLU A 196 8.17 -2.76 16.12
CA GLU A 196 7.99 -1.45 15.50
C GLU A 196 9.14 -1.11 14.52
N ASN A 197 10.20 -1.92 14.49
CA ASN A 197 11.39 -1.65 13.70
C ASN A 197 11.24 -2.03 12.20
N GLY A 198 11.75 -1.14 11.34
CA GLY A 198 11.84 -1.38 9.89
C GLY A 198 10.57 -1.02 9.09
N CYS A 199 10.50 -1.48 7.84
CA CYS A 199 9.34 -1.24 6.97
C CYS A 199 8.39 -2.43 6.92
N PHE A 200 8.94 -3.62 7.05
CA PHE A 200 8.21 -4.89 7.00
C PHE A 200 8.22 -5.54 8.36
N ASP A 201 7.28 -6.46 8.53
CA ASP A 201 7.30 -7.43 9.61
C ASP A 201 6.56 -8.67 9.16
N TRP A 202 6.84 -9.81 9.77
CA TRP A 202 6.27 -11.10 9.37
C TRP A 202 6.10 -12.08 10.51
N THR A 203 5.15 -12.99 10.34
CA THR A 203 5.14 -14.24 11.10
C THR A 203 5.16 -15.42 10.14
N VAL A 204 5.93 -16.46 10.50
CA VAL A 204 6.07 -17.68 9.68
C VAL A 204 5.31 -18.82 10.33
N ARG A 205 4.56 -19.57 9.52
CA ARG A 205 3.77 -20.73 9.95
C ARG A 205 3.96 -21.86 8.95
N ARG A 206 3.70 -23.10 9.40
CA ARG A 206 3.74 -24.27 8.53
C ARG A 206 2.34 -24.79 8.28
N PHE A 207 2.04 -25.08 7.02
CA PHE A 207 0.78 -25.71 6.60
C PHE A 207 1.12 -26.87 5.67
N ASN A 208 0.75 -28.10 6.06
CA ASN A 208 1.08 -29.33 5.34
C ASN A 208 2.54 -29.39 4.85
N GLY A 209 3.49 -29.06 5.72
CA GLY A 209 4.92 -29.07 5.41
C GLY A 209 5.43 -27.84 4.65
N ARG A 210 4.56 -27.02 4.05
CA ARG A 210 4.93 -25.75 3.39
C ARG A 210 5.18 -24.65 4.41
N SER A 211 6.23 -23.85 4.20
CA SER A 211 6.54 -22.67 5.02
C SER A 211 5.87 -21.44 4.41
N VAL A 212 5.05 -20.76 5.20
CA VAL A 212 4.23 -19.63 4.77
C VAL A 212 4.55 -18.42 5.64
N ALA A 213 4.93 -17.31 5.03
CA ALA A 213 5.10 -16.04 5.74
C ALA A 213 3.87 -15.14 5.54
N PHE A 214 3.38 -14.56 6.62
CA PHE A 214 2.37 -13.51 6.59
C PHE A 214 3.08 -12.18 6.80
N VAL A 215 3.20 -11.38 5.75
CA VAL A 215 4.06 -10.19 5.73
C VAL A 215 3.21 -8.93 5.67
N GLY A 216 3.43 -8.03 6.63
CA GLY A 216 2.86 -6.69 6.64
C GLY A 216 3.86 -5.63 6.21
N PHE A 217 3.35 -4.48 5.75
CA PHE A 217 4.15 -3.35 5.29
C PHE A 217 3.62 -2.03 5.87
N ARG A 218 4.49 -1.26 6.54
CA ARG A 218 4.11 -0.07 7.31
C ARG A 218 3.73 1.15 6.45
N PRO A 219 4.39 1.48 5.33
CA PRO A 219 3.98 2.56 4.40
C PRO A 219 2.62 2.32 3.74
N ALA A 220 2.56 1.54 2.67
CA ALA A 220 1.37 1.05 1.97
C ALA A 220 1.85 0.29 0.71
N PHE A 221 1.18 -0.79 0.32
CA PHE A 221 1.47 -1.47 -0.95
C PHE A 221 0.91 -0.68 -2.14
N TRP A 222 1.19 0.62 -2.29
CA TRP A 222 0.51 1.44 -3.28
C TRP A 222 1.08 1.25 -4.69
N GLY A 223 0.24 0.92 -5.67
CA GLY A 223 0.61 0.95 -7.08
C GLY A 223 1.79 0.03 -7.40
N ASP A 224 2.74 0.56 -8.17
CA ASP A 224 3.99 -0.12 -8.53
C ASP A 224 4.78 -0.71 -7.35
N ILE A 225 4.72 -0.12 -6.15
CA ILE A 225 5.36 -0.69 -4.95
C ILE A 225 4.87 -2.12 -4.70
N ALA A 226 3.58 -2.37 -4.90
CA ALA A 226 2.98 -3.70 -4.73
C ALA A 226 3.62 -4.73 -5.66
N GLY A 227 3.77 -4.40 -6.94
CA GLY A 227 4.40 -5.25 -7.94
C GLY A 227 5.89 -5.47 -7.66
N GLU A 228 6.60 -4.41 -7.26
CA GLU A 228 8.03 -4.50 -6.97
C GLU A 228 8.33 -5.32 -5.71
N VAL A 229 7.43 -5.33 -4.71
CA VAL A 229 7.53 -6.28 -3.58
C VAL A 229 7.39 -7.72 -4.05
N VAL A 230 6.39 -8.02 -4.90
CA VAL A 230 6.20 -9.36 -5.46
C VAL A 230 7.44 -9.81 -6.24
N HIS A 231 7.98 -8.92 -7.08
CA HIS A 231 9.20 -9.19 -7.83
C HIS A 231 10.41 -9.44 -6.93
N TYR A 232 10.57 -8.66 -5.86
CA TYR A 232 11.65 -8.84 -4.88
C TYR A 232 11.54 -10.20 -4.17
N LEU A 233 10.34 -10.56 -3.69
CA LEU A 233 10.08 -11.84 -3.04
C LEU A 233 10.43 -13.03 -3.97
N ALA A 234 10.02 -12.96 -5.23
CA ALA A 234 10.31 -14.01 -6.20
C ALA A 234 11.80 -14.11 -6.54
N SER A 235 12.42 -12.99 -6.93
CA SER A 235 13.77 -12.96 -7.50
C SER A 235 14.89 -13.04 -6.47
N ARG A 236 14.68 -12.52 -5.25
CA ARG A 236 15.70 -12.47 -4.20
C ARG A 236 15.51 -13.54 -3.13
N LEU A 237 14.26 -13.91 -2.84
CA LEU A 237 13.93 -14.80 -1.73
C LEU A 237 13.39 -16.17 -2.18
N GLY A 238 13.21 -16.39 -3.48
CA GLY A 238 12.81 -17.68 -4.05
C GLY A 238 11.35 -18.05 -3.78
N VAL A 239 10.51 -17.07 -3.40
CA VAL A 239 9.07 -17.26 -3.19
C VAL A 239 8.42 -17.69 -4.50
N ARG A 240 7.52 -18.69 -4.44
CA ARG A 240 6.86 -19.30 -5.59
C ARG A 240 5.36 -18.98 -5.68
N GLU A 241 4.79 -18.48 -4.60
CA GLU A 241 3.38 -18.08 -4.53
C GLU A 241 3.21 -16.84 -3.66
N VAL A 242 2.45 -15.87 -4.15
CA VAL A 242 2.00 -14.71 -3.37
C VAL A 242 0.48 -14.68 -3.31
N LEU A 243 -0.06 -14.56 -2.10
CA LEU A 243 -1.49 -14.40 -1.84
C LEU A 243 -1.72 -13.01 -1.26
N TYR A 244 -2.73 -12.28 -1.75
CA TYR A 244 -2.99 -10.92 -1.30
C TYR A 244 -4.39 -10.79 -0.67
N PHE A 245 -4.41 -10.34 0.59
CA PHE A 245 -5.64 -10.03 1.31
C PHE A 245 -5.72 -8.53 1.62
N GLY A 246 -6.73 -7.87 1.08
CA GLY A 246 -6.83 -6.41 1.06
C GLY A 246 -8.26 -5.95 0.93
N LYS A 247 -8.42 -4.77 0.34
CA LYS A 247 -9.70 -4.10 0.12
C LYS A 247 -9.69 -3.48 -1.26
N LEU A 248 -10.84 -3.46 -1.91
CA LEU A 248 -11.03 -2.78 -3.18
C LEU A 248 -12.39 -2.06 -3.24
N GLY A 249 -12.58 -1.26 -4.28
CA GLY A 249 -13.87 -0.63 -4.60
C GLY A 249 -14.61 -1.40 -5.69
N SER A 250 -15.93 -1.50 -5.59
CA SER A 250 -16.75 -1.93 -6.71
C SER A 250 -17.13 -0.75 -7.61
N VAL A 251 -17.21 -0.98 -8.92
CA VAL A 251 -17.78 -0.04 -9.89
C VAL A 251 -19.16 -0.46 -10.39
N LYS A 252 -19.76 -1.47 -9.75
CA LYS A 252 -21.14 -1.93 -10.03
C LYS A 252 -22.09 -1.37 -8.99
N LYS A 253 -23.27 -0.94 -9.45
CA LYS A 253 -24.38 -0.54 -8.55
C LYS A 253 -24.88 -1.74 -7.75
N ASP A 254 -25.61 -1.46 -6.67
CA ASP A 254 -26.25 -2.48 -5.81
C ASP A 254 -25.26 -3.42 -5.09
N VAL A 255 -23.95 -3.16 -5.17
CA VAL A 255 -22.93 -3.85 -4.40
C VAL A 255 -22.70 -3.11 -3.09
N ARG A 256 -23.39 -3.52 -2.03
CA ARG A 256 -23.22 -2.92 -0.70
C ARG A 256 -21.78 -3.14 -0.17
N PRO A 257 -21.09 -2.10 0.31
CA PRO A 257 -19.78 -2.24 0.93
C PRO A 257 -19.81 -3.13 2.18
N ASN A 258 -18.69 -3.81 2.41
CA ASN A 258 -18.38 -4.63 3.57
C ASN A 258 -19.29 -5.86 3.75
N THR A 259 -19.98 -6.29 2.70
CA THR A 259 -20.82 -7.50 2.72
C THR A 259 -20.37 -8.60 1.77
N TRP A 260 -19.44 -8.29 0.85
CA TRP A 260 -18.99 -9.19 -0.19
C TRP A 260 -17.47 -9.26 -0.27
N LEU A 261 -16.97 -10.40 -0.72
CA LEU A 261 -15.60 -10.59 -1.16
C LEU A 261 -15.51 -10.42 -2.68
N ALA A 262 -14.31 -10.14 -3.16
CA ALA A 262 -13.98 -10.04 -4.57
C ALA A 262 -12.72 -10.84 -4.89
N THR A 263 -12.75 -11.52 -6.03
CA THR A 263 -11.62 -12.24 -6.63
C THR A 263 -11.71 -12.19 -8.15
N GLY A 264 -10.70 -12.70 -8.85
CA GLY A 264 -10.66 -12.77 -10.31
C GLY A 264 -9.28 -13.12 -10.84
N GLY A 265 -9.19 -13.33 -12.16
CA GLY A 265 -7.95 -13.66 -12.87
C GLY A 265 -7.54 -12.65 -13.94
N VAL A 266 -8.19 -11.47 -13.99
CA VAL A 266 -7.94 -10.44 -15.00
C VAL A 266 -7.90 -9.06 -14.37
N SER A 267 -6.89 -8.26 -14.73
CA SER A 267 -6.79 -6.85 -14.39
C SER A 267 -6.32 -6.02 -15.58
N HIS A 268 -6.89 -4.84 -15.77
CA HIS A 268 -6.37 -3.87 -16.74
C HIS A 268 -5.36 -2.95 -16.07
N VAL A 269 -4.10 -3.02 -16.51
CA VAL A 269 -3.00 -2.18 -16.01
C VAL A 269 -2.57 -1.25 -17.13
N ARG A 270 -2.74 0.07 -16.93
CA ARG A 270 -2.40 1.08 -17.96
C ARG A 270 -3.03 0.79 -19.33
N GLY A 271 -4.29 0.33 -19.30
CA GLY A 271 -5.06 -0.03 -20.49
C GLY A 271 -4.72 -1.38 -21.13
N GLN A 272 -3.76 -2.13 -20.59
CA GLN A 272 -3.39 -3.46 -21.08
C GLN A 272 -3.92 -4.55 -20.15
N PRO A 273 -4.51 -5.63 -20.70
CA PRO A 273 -4.96 -6.75 -19.89
C PRO A 273 -3.76 -7.52 -19.33
N VAL A 274 -3.88 -7.92 -18.06
CA VAL A 274 -3.01 -8.85 -17.37
C VAL A 274 -3.89 -9.99 -16.90
N GLU A 275 -3.63 -11.19 -17.38
CA GLU A 275 -4.39 -12.41 -17.08
C GLU A 275 -3.52 -13.39 -16.30
N TRP A 276 -4.11 -14.08 -15.32
CA TRP A 276 -3.46 -15.12 -14.54
C TRP A 276 -4.49 -16.14 -14.01
N GLU A 277 -4.01 -17.34 -13.71
CA GLU A 277 -4.78 -18.32 -12.94
C GLU A 277 -4.73 -17.93 -11.46
N ASN A 278 -5.86 -17.56 -10.87
CA ASN A 278 -5.88 -17.12 -9.48
C ASN A 278 -5.71 -18.33 -8.56
N ALA A 279 -4.64 -18.29 -7.76
CA ALA A 279 -4.25 -19.40 -6.90
C ALA A 279 -5.35 -19.83 -5.91
N LEU A 280 -6.30 -18.95 -5.58
CA LEU A 280 -7.37 -19.20 -4.61
C LEU A 280 -8.67 -19.73 -5.22
N ASP A 281 -8.80 -19.84 -6.54
CA ASP A 281 -10.08 -20.14 -7.21
C ASP A 281 -10.76 -21.40 -6.68
N THR A 282 -10.00 -22.50 -6.54
CA THR A 282 -10.53 -23.77 -6.01
C THR A 282 -11.05 -23.62 -4.57
N ALA A 283 -10.32 -22.89 -3.72
CA ALA A 283 -10.70 -22.70 -2.32
C ALA A 283 -11.90 -21.75 -2.17
N VAL A 284 -11.97 -20.70 -2.99
CA VAL A 284 -13.11 -19.78 -3.05
C VAL A 284 -14.37 -20.50 -3.52
N ALA A 285 -14.29 -21.26 -4.62
CA ALA A 285 -15.43 -22.00 -5.17
C ALA A 285 -16.03 -22.98 -4.14
N ARG A 286 -15.19 -23.54 -3.26
CA ARG A 286 -15.61 -24.50 -2.24
C ARG A 286 -16.22 -23.86 -0.99
N LEU A 287 -15.67 -22.74 -0.53
CA LEU A 287 -15.94 -22.22 0.82
C LEU A 287 -16.62 -20.86 0.84
N ALA A 288 -16.60 -20.12 -0.27
CA ALA A 288 -17.01 -18.72 -0.32
C ALA A 288 -17.77 -18.33 -1.59
N SER A 289 -18.28 -19.30 -2.36
CA SER A 289 -19.04 -19.05 -3.61
C SER A 289 -20.24 -18.14 -3.37
N ASP A 290 -20.94 -18.30 -2.24
CA ASP A 290 -22.17 -17.57 -1.94
C ASP A 290 -21.94 -16.12 -1.46
N CYS A 291 -20.68 -15.74 -1.20
CA CYS A 291 -20.33 -14.41 -0.70
C CYS A 291 -19.15 -13.76 -1.43
N THR A 292 -18.77 -14.28 -2.60
CA THR A 292 -17.65 -13.77 -3.40
C THR A 292 -18.10 -13.47 -4.82
N PHE A 293 -17.81 -12.25 -5.29
CA PHE A 293 -17.90 -11.93 -6.71
C PHE A 293 -16.59 -12.27 -7.40
N VAL A 294 -16.69 -12.98 -8.53
CA VAL A 294 -15.59 -13.18 -9.47
C VAL A 294 -15.78 -12.20 -10.62
N GLY A 295 -14.81 -11.33 -10.87
CA GLY A 295 -14.96 -10.25 -11.84
C GLY A 295 -13.64 -9.68 -12.34
N ASN A 296 -13.72 -8.77 -13.32
CA ASN A 296 -12.55 -8.13 -13.88
C ASN A 296 -12.17 -6.89 -13.08
N HIS A 297 -10.87 -6.72 -12.91
CA HIS A 297 -10.27 -5.64 -12.17
C HIS A 297 -9.72 -4.54 -13.09
N LEU A 298 -9.66 -3.31 -12.60
CA LEU A 298 -8.95 -2.20 -13.22
C LEU A 298 -7.98 -1.58 -12.22
N THR A 299 -6.70 -1.49 -12.58
CA THR A 299 -5.69 -0.85 -11.75
C THR A 299 -5.55 0.63 -12.09
N VAL A 300 -5.69 1.49 -11.07
CA VAL A 300 -5.50 2.95 -11.18
C VAL A 300 -4.31 3.41 -10.34
N SER A 301 -3.55 4.40 -10.80
CA SER A 301 -2.40 4.91 -10.02
C SER A 301 -2.81 5.77 -8.82
N SER A 302 -4.00 6.37 -8.87
CA SER A 302 -4.53 7.22 -7.83
C SER A 302 -6.05 7.12 -7.76
N VAL A 303 -6.60 6.95 -6.56
CA VAL A 303 -8.06 7.00 -6.35
C VAL A 303 -8.65 8.37 -6.68
N LEU A 304 -7.81 9.41 -6.81
CA LEU A 304 -8.23 10.75 -7.24
C LEU A 304 -8.60 10.80 -8.74
N HIS A 305 -8.26 9.76 -9.50
CA HIS A 305 -8.65 9.64 -10.91
C HIS A 305 -10.07 9.09 -11.07
N GLU A 306 -10.70 8.63 -9.99
CA GLU A 306 -12.06 8.07 -9.98
C GLU A 306 -13.12 9.17 -10.04
N THR A 307 -13.13 9.94 -11.13
CA THR A 307 -14.16 10.94 -11.41
C THR A 307 -15.46 10.28 -11.90
N ARG A 308 -16.57 11.02 -11.87
CA ARG A 308 -17.84 10.57 -12.43
C ARG A 308 -17.74 10.29 -13.93
N ASP A 309 -16.98 11.10 -14.66
CA ASP A 309 -16.76 10.91 -16.10
C ASP A 309 -15.89 9.68 -16.37
N TRP A 310 -14.85 9.46 -15.55
CA TRP A 310 -14.06 8.23 -15.61
C TRP A 310 -14.94 7.00 -15.39
N LEU A 311 -15.79 7.01 -14.36
CA LEU A 311 -16.71 5.92 -14.05
C LEU A 311 -17.69 5.67 -15.21
N ALA A 312 -18.24 6.73 -15.81
CA ALA A 312 -19.17 6.63 -16.93
C ALA A 312 -18.52 6.08 -18.21
N ALA A 313 -17.21 6.28 -18.37
CA ALA A 313 -16.43 5.79 -19.50
C ALA A 313 -15.93 4.34 -19.31
N LEU A 314 -16.13 3.73 -18.13
CA LEU A 314 -15.66 2.37 -17.88
C LEU A 314 -16.39 1.34 -18.76
N PRO A 315 -15.66 0.35 -19.31
CA PRO A 315 -16.29 -0.79 -19.96
C PRO A 315 -17.23 -1.53 -18.99
N ALA A 316 -18.36 -1.99 -19.51
CA ALA A 316 -19.32 -2.78 -18.72
C ALA A 316 -18.72 -4.10 -18.18
N SER A 317 -17.58 -4.54 -18.69
CA SER A 317 -16.86 -5.71 -18.20
C SER A 317 -16.04 -5.47 -16.93
N VAL A 318 -15.79 -4.23 -16.51
CA VAL A 318 -15.01 -3.93 -15.29
C VAL A 318 -15.94 -3.97 -14.08
N ASP A 319 -15.52 -4.69 -13.03
CA ASP A 319 -16.30 -4.91 -11.80
C ASP A 319 -15.67 -4.23 -10.58
N PHE A 320 -14.33 -4.15 -10.56
CA PHE A 320 -13.55 -3.73 -9.39
C PHE A 320 -12.44 -2.74 -9.76
N VAL A 321 -12.03 -1.95 -8.77
CA VAL A 321 -10.90 -1.02 -8.88
C VAL A 321 -10.10 -0.96 -7.58
N ASP A 322 -8.77 -0.98 -7.72
CA ASP A 322 -7.77 -0.68 -6.70
C ASP A 322 -6.43 -0.27 -7.36
N PRO A 323 -5.44 0.23 -6.60
CA PRO A 323 -4.12 0.49 -7.14
C PRO A 323 -3.16 -0.71 -7.14
N GLU A 324 -3.50 -1.85 -6.53
CA GLU A 324 -2.54 -2.89 -6.17
C GLU A 324 -2.58 -4.18 -7.02
N ILE A 325 -3.76 -4.77 -7.20
CA ILE A 325 -3.92 -6.15 -7.68
C ILE A 325 -3.22 -6.38 -9.02
N GLY A 326 -3.47 -5.49 -9.99
CA GLY A 326 -2.89 -5.64 -11.33
C GLY A 326 -1.37 -5.50 -11.34
N MET A 327 -0.79 -4.66 -10.48
CA MET A 327 0.67 -4.52 -10.37
C MET A 327 1.30 -5.79 -9.77
N MET A 328 0.67 -6.38 -8.75
CA MET A 328 1.10 -7.65 -8.16
C MET A 328 0.99 -8.81 -9.16
N ALA A 329 -0.16 -8.93 -9.85
CA ALA A 329 -0.39 -9.97 -10.84
C ALA A 329 0.61 -9.87 -12.01
N GLN A 330 0.85 -8.66 -12.51
CA GLN A 330 1.80 -8.43 -13.59
C GLN A 330 3.23 -8.83 -13.18
N ALA A 331 3.64 -8.49 -11.95
CA ALA A 331 4.94 -8.89 -11.43
C ALA A 331 5.04 -10.41 -11.24
N ALA A 332 4.01 -11.04 -10.70
CA ALA A 332 3.95 -12.50 -10.53
C ALA A 332 4.07 -13.24 -11.85
N ALA A 333 3.32 -12.81 -12.87
CA ALA A 333 3.37 -13.38 -14.22
C ALA A 333 4.77 -13.25 -14.84
N ARG A 334 5.39 -12.06 -14.74
CA ARG A 334 6.78 -11.83 -15.22
C ARG A 334 7.81 -12.69 -14.49
N SER A 335 7.58 -12.94 -13.20
CA SER A 335 8.47 -13.75 -12.35
C SER A 335 8.18 -15.26 -12.43
N GLY A 336 7.14 -15.68 -13.13
CA GLY A 336 6.76 -17.10 -13.26
C GLY A 336 6.30 -17.73 -11.94
N ILE A 337 5.65 -16.94 -11.07
CA ILE A 337 5.15 -17.40 -9.77
C ILE A 337 3.62 -17.34 -9.71
N ARG A 338 3.02 -18.11 -8.79
CA ARG A 338 1.56 -18.11 -8.59
C ARG A 338 1.13 -16.84 -7.86
N PHE A 339 -0.03 -16.31 -8.24
CA PHE A 339 -0.66 -15.19 -7.56
C PHE A 339 -2.14 -15.45 -7.31
N GLY A 340 -2.64 -15.05 -6.16
CA GLY A 340 -4.06 -15.04 -5.87
C GLY A 340 -4.43 -13.90 -4.96
N TYR A 341 -5.65 -13.39 -5.08
CA TYR A 341 -6.18 -12.40 -4.15
C TYR A 341 -7.59 -12.76 -3.74
N LEU A 342 -7.98 -12.29 -2.56
CA LEU A 342 -9.35 -12.30 -2.09
C LEU A 342 -9.50 -11.01 -1.31
N HIS A 343 -10.36 -10.09 -1.73
CA HIS A 343 -10.46 -8.76 -1.11
C HIS A 343 -11.85 -8.51 -0.58
N ILE A 344 -11.93 -7.68 0.46
CA ILE A 344 -13.22 -7.15 0.90
C ILE A 344 -13.61 -6.01 -0.05
N ILE A 345 -14.82 -6.05 -0.58
CA ILE A 345 -15.39 -4.89 -1.27
C ILE A 345 -15.72 -3.85 -0.20
N SER A 346 -14.85 -2.85 -0.05
CA SER A 346 -14.90 -1.93 1.10
C SER A 346 -15.56 -0.60 0.82
N ASP A 347 -15.75 -0.29 -0.47
CA ASP A 347 -16.39 0.91 -0.97
C ASP A 347 -17.13 0.59 -2.29
N ASN A 348 -18.04 1.47 -2.69
CA ASN A 348 -18.70 1.42 -3.99
C ASN A 348 -18.54 2.78 -4.68
N VAL A 349 -17.81 2.77 -5.79
CA VAL A 349 -17.50 3.97 -6.57
C VAL A 349 -18.71 4.40 -7.40
N ALA A 350 -19.59 3.47 -7.76
CA ALA A 350 -20.76 3.70 -8.60
C ALA A 350 -22.00 4.17 -7.84
N GLU A 351 -22.03 3.98 -6.52
CA GLU A 351 -23.19 4.31 -5.70
C GLU A 351 -22.75 4.73 -4.29
N LYS A 352 -23.35 5.83 -3.81
CA LYS A 352 -23.08 6.32 -2.46
C LYS A 352 -23.84 5.52 -1.42
N TYR A 353 -23.08 4.93 -0.51
CA TYR A 353 -23.58 4.37 0.74
C TYR A 353 -23.22 5.31 1.90
N GLU A 354 -23.92 5.15 3.02
CA GLU A 354 -23.53 5.83 4.27
C GLU A 354 -22.10 5.47 4.69
N GLU A 355 -21.61 4.30 4.27
CA GLU A 355 -20.27 3.78 4.57
C GLU A 355 -19.33 4.02 3.38
N ASP A 356 -18.23 4.71 3.63
CA ASP A 356 -17.20 4.99 2.63
C ASP A 356 -15.78 5.00 3.25
N LEU A 357 -14.79 5.33 2.43
CA LEU A 357 -13.38 5.38 2.82
C LEU A 357 -13.06 6.33 4.00
N SER A 358 -13.98 7.24 4.34
CA SER A 358 -13.79 8.24 5.40
C SER A 358 -14.34 7.81 6.77
N ASN A 359 -15.24 6.82 6.83
CA ASN A 359 -15.93 6.40 8.06
C ASN A 359 -15.91 4.89 8.35
N GLU A 360 -14.89 4.19 7.85
CA GLU A 360 -14.60 2.75 8.00
C GLU A 360 -14.60 2.14 9.43
N ARG A 361 -14.82 2.93 10.48
CA ARG A 361 -14.72 2.54 11.90
C ARG A 361 -16.06 2.45 12.63
N MET A 362 -17.18 2.59 11.92
CA MET A 362 -18.50 2.47 12.56
C MET A 362 -18.76 1.03 13.07
N PRO A 363 -19.43 0.83 14.22
CA PRO A 363 -19.61 -0.51 14.81
C PRO A 363 -20.27 -1.54 13.89
N ASN A 364 -21.25 -1.11 13.10
CA ASN A 364 -21.95 -1.93 12.11
C ASN A 364 -21.04 -2.38 10.95
N VAL A 365 -20.07 -1.55 10.55
CA VAL A 365 -19.02 -1.87 9.57
C VAL A 365 -18.06 -2.91 10.14
N LEU A 366 -17.64 -2.72 11.39
CA LEU A 366 -16.71 -3.64 12.07
C LEU A 366 -17.31 -5.04 12.24
N SER A 367 -18.58 -5.14 12.64
CA SER A 367 -19.27 -6.42 12.80
C SER A 367 -19.39 -7.19 11.48
N ARG A 368 -19.78 -6.51 10.40
CA ARG A 368 -19.86 -7.12 9.06
C ARG A 368 -18.50 -7.58 8.54
N ARG A 369 -17.47 -6.74 8.68
CA ARG A 369 -16.09 -7.09 8.29
C ARG A 369 -15.55 -8.29 9.06
N SER A 370 -15.93 -8.45 10.34
CA SER A 370 -15.51 -9.61 11.14
C SER A 370 -15.89 -10.94 10.47
N ARG A 371 -17.13 -11.04 9.98
CA ARG A 371 -17.59 -12.26 9.27
C ARG A 371 -16.80 -12.52 8.00
N LEU A 372 -16.49 -11.47 7.23
CA LEU A 372 -15.67 -11.60 6.03
C LEU A 372 -14.22 -12.00 6.35
N PHE A 373 -13.66 -11.51 7.46
CA PHE A 373 -12.35 -11.97 7.93
C PHE A 373 -12.36 -13.46 8.28
N ASP A 374 -13.46 -13.97 8.84
CA ASP A 374 -13.59 -15.40 9.10
C ASP A 374 -13.58 -16.19 7.77
N VAL A 375 -14.42 -15.83 6.80
CA VAL A 375 -14.46 -16.50 5.50
C VAL A 375 -13.09 -16.47 4.79
N VAL A 376 -12.40 -15.33 4.79
CA VAL A 376 -11.06 -15.20 4.20
C VAL A 376 -10.07 -16.16 4.88
N GLN A 377 -10.10 -16.26 6.21
CA GLN A 377 -9.24 -17.19 6.93
C GLN A 377 -9.56 -18.65 6.60
N ASP A 378 -10.83 -19.00 6.40
CA ASP A 378 -11.22 -20.36 5.99
C ASP A 378 -10.72 -20.69 4.57
N VAL A 379 -10.86 -19.77 3.62
CA VAL A 379 -10.37 -19.92 2.24
C VAL A 379 -8.85 -20.05 2.22
N LEU A 380 -8.13 -19.12 2.84
CA LEU A 380 -6.67 -19.16 2.91
C LEU A 380 -6.19 -20.40 3.65
N GLY A 381 -6.80 -20.74 4.79
CA GLY A 381 -6.47 -21.93 5.56
C GLY A 381 -6.65 -23.21 4.75
N HIS A 382 -7.72 -23.32 3.97
CA HIS A 382 -7.95 -24.45 3.06
C HIS A 382 -6.92 -24.53 1.95
N HIS A 383 -6.64 -23.41 1.26
CA HIS A 383 -5.63 -23.36 0.20
C HIS A 383 -4.24 -23.75 0.71
N LEU A 384 -3.83 -23.18 1.84
CA LEU A 384 -2.52 -23.42 2.47
C LEU A 384 -2.40 -24.84 3.04
N SER A 385 -3.52 -25.49 3.37
CA SER A 385 -3.57 -26.88 3.85
C SER A 385 -3.96 -27.89 2.77
N THR A 386 -3.95 -27.52 1.49
CA THR A 386 -4.17 -28.46 0.38
C THR A 386 -2.84 -28.73 -0.32
N ILE A 387 -2.55 -29.99 -0.64
CA ILE A 387 -1.35 -30.35 -1.41
C ILE A 387 -1.65 -30.04 -2.89
N HIS A 388 -0.86 -29.15 -3.49
CA HIS A 388 -0.95 -28.75 -4.90
C HIS A 388 0.14 -29.42 -5.72
#